data_AF-A0A355B883-F1
#
_entry.id   AF-A0A355B883-F1
#
_cell.length_a   1.000
_cell.length_b   1.000
_cell.length_c   1.000
_cell.angle_alpha   90.00
_cell.angle_beta   90.00
_cell.angle_gamma   90.00
#
_symmetry.space_group_name_H-M   'P 1'
#
loop_
_entity.id
_entity.type
_entity.pdbx_description
1 polymer ?
#
loop_
_entity_poly.entity_id
_entity_poly.type
_entity_poly.pdbx_seq_one_letter_code
_entity_poly.pdbx_strand_id
1 'polypeptide(L)'
;FFYCVFGLNNKSLKTSLPKQIKIKESIYELCKLQKNSISMIENRIYVLIEIKKHETTEISKIAVAYIVSVNQNSVQIWCSMYIS
;
A
#
# COMPACT_ATOMS: atom_id res chain seq x y z
N PHE A 1 1.40 21.61 12.88
CA PHE A 1 2.55 21.18 12.07
C PHE A 1 3.58 20.55 13.00
N PHE A 2 3.53 19.22 13.21
CA PHE A 2 4.47 18.50 14.07
C PHE A 2 5.45 17.72 13.20
N TYR A 3 6.74 17.97 13.42
CA TYR A 3 7.87 17.31 12.78
C TYR A 3 7.96 15.83 13.16
N CYS A 4 8.53 15.00 12.27
CA CYS A 4 9.42 13.94 12.71
C CYS A 4 10.57 13.76 11.71
N VAL A 5 11.76 14.13 12.17
CA VAL A 5 13.05 13.94 11.51
C VAL A 5 13.47 12.49 11.71
N PHE A 6 13.92 11.81 10.65
CA PHE A 6 14.83 10.67 10.78
C PHE A 6 15.93 10.82 9.74
N GLY A 7 17.10 11.29 10.20
CA GLY A 7 18.34 11.19 9.45
C GLY A 7 18.92 9.80 9.62
N LEU A 8 19.24 9.12 8.53
CA LEU A 8 20.18 7.99 8.49
C LEU A 8 20.90 7.96 7.14
N ASN A 9 22.20 8.25 7.21
CA ASN A 9 23.33 7.69 6.47
C ASN A 9 23.35 7.59 4.93
N ASN A 10 24.43 8.15 4.40
CA ASN A 10 25.03 7.99 3.07
C ASN A 10 24.98 6.54 2.54
N LYS A 11 23.98 6.24 1.73
CA LYS A 11 24.05 5.35 0.55
C LYS A 11 23.12 5.95 -0.48
N SER A 12 23.63 6.18 -1.69
CA SER A 12 22.85 6.63 -2.84
C SER A 12 21.75 5.61 -3.17
N LEU A 13 20.62 5.70 -2.47
CA LEU A 13 19.38 5.05 -2.83
C LEU A 13 18.71 6.00 -3.83
N LYS A 14 18.64 5.58 -5.09
CA LYS A 14 17.69 6.12 -6.07
C LYS A 14 16.27 5.94 -5.51
N THR A 15 15.84 6.79 -4.60
CA THR A 15 14.45 6.86 -4.17
C THR A 15 13.70 7.63 -5.24
N SER A 16 13.14 6.89 -6.20
CA SER A 16 12.11 7.44 -7.07
C SER A 16 11.00 8.03 -6.21
N LEU A 17 10.42 9.15 -6.67
CA LEU A 17 9.30 9.81 -6.00
C LEU A 17 8.24 8.77 -5.60
N PRO A 18 7.64 8.85 -4.39
CA PRO A 18 6.60 7.92 -3.99
C PRO A 18 5.47 7.97 -5.01
N LYS A 19 5.33 6.90 -5.81
CA LYS A 19 4.28 6.80 -6.81
C LYS A 19 2.95 6.67 -6.07
N GLN A 20 2.16 7.73 -6.08
CA GLN A 20 0.83 7.74 -5.47
C GLN A 20 -0.07 6.80 -6.27
N ILE A 21 -0.71 5.86 -5.58
CA ILE A 21 -1.59 4.86 -6.18
C ILE A 21 -3.02 5.36 -6.03
N LYS A 22 -3.69 5.65 -7.14
CA LYS A 22 -5.12 5.95 -7.16
C LYS A 22 -5.87 4.67 -7.49
N ILE A 23 -6.52 4.10 -6.49
CA ILE A 23 -7.35 2.91 -6.66
C ILE A 23 -8.68 3.35 -7.28
N LYS A 24 -8.98 2.82 -8.47
CA LYS A 24 -10.14 3.19 -9.29
C LYS A 24 -11.44 2.58 -8.74
N GLU A 25 -11.34 1.38 -8.19
CA GLU A 25 -12.45 0.63 -7.64
C GLU A 25 -12.96 1.26 -6.34
N SER A 26 -14.26 1.11 -6.10
CA SER A 26 -14.87 1.47 -4.83
C SER A 26 -14.49 0.49 -3.73
N ILE A 27 -14.52 0.95 -2.47
CA ILE A 27 -14.30 0.08 -1.30
C ILE A 27 -15.29 -1.10 -1.30
N TYR A 28 -16.54 -0.87 -1.72
CA TYR A 28 -17.56 -1.91 -1.81
C TYR A 28 -17.18 -3.02 -2.80
N GLU A 29 -16.72 -2.65 -4.00
CA GLU A 29 -16.27 -3.61 -5.01
C GLU A 29 -15.05 -4.39 -4.54
N LEU A 30 -14.08 -3.72 -3.92
CA LEU A 30 -12.89 -4.38 -3.37
C LEU A 30 -13.25 -5.37 -2.26
N CYS A 31 -14.14 -4.99 -1.34
CA CYS A 31 -14.63 -5.91 -0.31
C CYS A 31 -15.36 -7.12 -0.90
N LYS A 32 -16.14 -6.94 -1.98
CA LYS A 32 -16.79 -8.04 -2.68
C LYS A 32 -15.78 -8.97 -3.36
N LEU A 33 -14.76 -8.39 -4.00
CA LEU A 33 -13.67 -9.16 -4.63
C LEU A 33 -12.87 -9.94 -3.59
N GLN A 34 -12.58 -9.33 -2.43
CA GLN A 34 -11.84 -9.95 -1.35
C GLN A 34 -12.54 -11.23 -0.85
N LYS A 35 -13.84 -11.14 -0.57
CA LYS A 35 -14.65 -12.27 -0.07
C LYS A 35 -14.71 -13.46 -1.04
N ASN A 36 -14.60 -13.20 -2.34
CA ASN A 36 -14.67 -14.22 -3.39
C ASN A 36 -13.28 -14.72 -3.82
N SER A 37 -12.20 -14.21 -3.21
CA SER A 37 -10.83 -14.50 -3.62
C SER A 37 -10.21 -15.64 -2.81
N ILE A 38 -9.25 -16.34 -3.41
CA ILE A 38 -8.41 -17.31 -2.69
C ILE A 38 -7.48 -16.59 -1.71
N SER A 39 -7.06 -17.26 -0.64
CA SER A 39 -6.25 -16.69 0.46
C SER A 39 -5.01 -15.89 0.00
N MET A 40 -4.35 -16.31 -1.08
CA MET A 40 -3.20 -15.57 -1.64
C MET A 40 -3.56 -14.20 -2.26
N ILE A 41 -4.78 -14.05 -2.76
CA ILE A 41 -5.28 -12.84 -3.41
C ILE A 41 -5.98 -11.94 -2.39
N GLU A 42 -6.58 -12.53 -1.35
CA GLU A 42 -7.27 -11.83 -0.28
C GLU A 42 -6.40 -10.73 0.34
N ASN A 43 -5.15 -11.06 0.72
CA ASN A 43 -4.20 -10.09 1.29
C ASN A 43 -3.83 -8.97 0.30
N ARG A 44 -3.80 -9.27 -1.00
CA ARG A 44 -3.52 -8.26 -2.03
C ARG A 44 -4.65 -7.26 -2.11
N ILE A 45 -5.88 -7.76 -2.12
CA ILE A 45 -7.08 -6.91 -2.16
C ILE A 45 -7.18 -6.11 -0.86
N TYR A 46 -6.83 -6.70 0.28
CA TYR A 46 -6.84 -5.99 1.55
C TYR A 46 -5.87 -4.79 1.55
N VAL A 47 -4.68 -4.96 0.96
CA VAL A 47 -3.73 -3.85 0.74
C VAL A 47 -4.37 -2.72 -0.08
N LEU A 48 -5.09 -3.04 -1.16
CA LEU A 48 -5.77 -2.04 -1.98
C LEU A 48 -6.89 -1.32 -1.21
N ILE A 49 -7.66 -2.05 -0.41
CA ILE A 49 -8.70 -1.48 0.47
C ILE A 49 -8.07 -0.49 1.45
N GLU A 50 -6.96 -0.86 2.07
CA GLU A 50 -6.34 -0.01 3.10
C GLU A 50 -5.71 1.25 2.50
N ILE A 51 -5.13 1.14 1.31
CA ILE A 51 -4.67 2.30 0.53
C ILE A 51 -5.86 3.20 0.16
N LYS A 52 -6.98 2.64 -0.29
CA LYS A 52 -8.18 3.40 -0.66
C LYS A 52 -8.77 4.16 0.52
N LYS A 53 -8.84 3.56 1.71
CA LYS A 53 -9.32 4.22 2.93
C LYS A 53 -8.47 5.43 3.33
N HIS A 54 -7.17 5.36 3.06
CA HIS A 54 -6.21 6.41 3.40
C HIS A 54 -5.83 7.28 2.21
N GLU A 55 -6.64 7.29 1.14
CA GLU A 55 -6.38 8.10 -0.05
C GLU A 55 -6.35 9.61 0.28
N THR A 56 -7.10 10.04 1.30
CA THR A 56 -7.14 11.43 1.78
C THR A 56 -6.02 11.81 2.75
N THR A 57 -5.57 10.87 3.59
CA THR A 57 -4.58 11.14 4.65
C THR A 57 -3.15 10.79 4.26
N GLU A 58 -2.99 10.09 3.13
CA GLU A 58 -1.75 9.45 2.68
C GLU A 58 -1.21 8.41 3.69
N ILE A 59 -0.88 7.20 3.21
CA ILE A 59 -0.34 6.15 4.05
C ILE A 59 0.95 5.58 3.44
N SER A 60 1.95 5.33 4.30
CA SER A 60 3.20 4.72 3.87
C SER A 60 3.03 3.23 3.61
N LYS A 61 3.81 2.67 2.69
CA LYS A 61 3.79 1.23 2.38
C LYS A 61 4.15 0.36 3.59
N ILE A 62 4.99 0.88 4.48
CA ILE A 62 5.37 0.23 5.74
C ILE A 62 4.16 0.14 6.67
N ALA A 63 3.41 1.24 6.81
CA ALA A 63 2.22 1.27 7.64
C ALA A 63 1.13 0.32 7.09
N VAL A 64 0.92 0.29 5.77
CA VAL A 64 -0.02 -0.66 5.14
C VAL A 64 0.40 -2.11 5.41
N ALA A 65 1.69 -2.42 5.27
CA ALA A 65 2.23 -3.76 5.55
C ALA A 65 1.98 -4.18 7.01
N TYR A 66 2.15 -3.25 7.96
CA TYR A 66 1.88 -3.48 9.38
C TYR A 66 0.38 -3.73 9.64
N ILE A 67 -0.51 -2.92 9.07
CA ILE A 67 -1.97 -3.08 9.24
C ILE A 67 -2.44 -4.43 8.69
N VAL A 68 -1.96 -4.81 7.49
CA VAL A 68 -2.36 -6.04 6.81
C VAL A 68 -1.57 -7.26 7.31
N SER A 69 -0.59 -7.09 8.19
CA SER A 69 0.28 -8.15 8.71
C SER A 69 1.01 -8.94 7.60
N VAL A 70 1.51 -8.22 6.59
CA VAL A 70 2.24 -8.79 5.44
C VAL A 70 3.62 -8.17 5.28
N ASN A 71 4.48 -8.81 4.49
CA ASN A 71 5.80 -8.27 4.20
C ASN A 71 5.71 -7.01 3.32
N GLN A 72 6.46 -5.96 3.68
CA GLN A 72 6.56 -4.72 2.89
C GLN A 72 6.96 -4.95 1.43
N ASN A 73 7.82 -5.94 1.15
CA ASN A 73 8.22 -6.29 -0.21
C ASN A 73 7.02 -6.79 -1.04
N SER A 74 6.13 -7.56 -0.41
CA SER A 74 4.90 -8.02 -1.05
C SER A 74 3.99 -6.84 -1.38
N VAL A 75 3.81 -5.91 -0.43
CA VAL A 75 3.04 -4.67 -0.67
C VAL A 75 3.64 -3.88 -1.85
N GLN A 76 4.96 -3.71 -1.89
CA GLN A 76 5.65 -3.03 -2.99
C GLN A 76 5.38 -3.70 -4.35
N ILE A 77 5.44 -5.04 -4.41
CA ILE A 77 5.20 -5.81 -5.63
C ILE A 77 3.74 -5.66 -6.08
N TRP A 78 2.76 -5.87 -5.18
CA TRP A 78 1.34 -5.80 -5.52
C TRP A 78 0.91 -4.40 -5.94
N CYS A 79 1.41 -3.37 -5.26
CA CYS A 79 1.26 -1.98 -5.66
C CYS A 79 1.83 -1.72 -7.05
N SER A 80 3.01 -2.26 -7.36
CA SER A 80 3.62 -2.10 -8.69
C SER A 80 2.81 -2.81 -9.78
N MET A 81 2.25 -3.98 -9.49
CA MET A 81 1.37 -4.72 -10.40
C MET A 81 0.10 -3.95 -10.76
N TYR A 82 -0.47 -3.16 -9.84
CA TYR A 82 -1.68 -2.38 -10.10
C TYR A 82 -1.43 -1.16 -10.99
N ILE A 83 -0.22 -0.59 -10.93
CA ILE A 83 0.14 0.64 -11.66
C ILE A 83 0.71 0.32 -13.05
N SER A 84 1.28 -0.87 -13.25
CA SER A 84 1.90 -1.31 -14.50
C SER A 84 0.86 -1.58 -15.59
#